data_AF-A0A5B9DSP2-F1
#
_entry.id   AF-A0A5B9DSP2-F1
#
_cell.length_a   1.000
_cell.length_b   1.000
_cell.length_c   1.000
_cell.angle_alpha   90.00
_cell.angle_beta   90.00
_cell.angle_gamma   90.00
#
_symmetry.space_group_name_H-M   'P 1'
#
loop_
_entity.id
_entity.type
_entity.pdbx_description
1 polymer ?
#
loop_
_entity_poly.entity_id
_entity_poly.type
_entity_poly.pdbx_seq_one_letter_code
_entity_poly.pdbx_strand_id
1 'polypeptide(L)'
;MLTRLGLSLLLAALPASAMANDSMAQLGAGGLSFITNDKVQMLSEDLSISAEEVKVVYEFKNSSDEDQHTLVAFPLPDITGSGDFIVSIPTEDPQNIFGFETTFNGKPVEATLHQYVFAFGIDQTDYLKGLGIPLTPYGQDTIDKLNALPEVDKNELMHRGLVIPMEYDAGQGWQTDMTPVWTLKSTYSWEADFKAGAMAEVVHTYKPSVGGTVAVTFLSEPYDDYDPASEYQKKYCTDESFIKAVRKTLTSSDDPYSAPFTESWISYIWSTGNNWSGPIGKFHLTVDKGAPENLVSFCGTDVRKTGPTTFEMTATDFYPPYNHELEILILNRQKPQ
;
A
#
# COMPACT_ATOMS: atom_id res chain seq x y z
N MET A 1 34.34 51.37 17.84
CA MET A 1 34.60 49.91 17.85
C MET A 1 33.25 49.22 17.83
N LEU A 2 32.83 48.74 16.65
CA LEU A 2 31.50 48.19 16.41
C LEU A 2 31.40 46.73 16.84
N THR A 3 30.37 46.43 17.61
CA THR A 3 29.89 45.10 18.02
C THR A 3 29.36 44.34 16.80
N ARG A 4 29.87 43.13 16.53
CA ARG A 4 29.29 42.21 15.54
C ARG A 4 28.56 41.09 16.29
N LEU A 5 27.22 41.13 16.25
CA LEU A 5 26.36 39.99 16.54
C LEU A 5 26.36 39.08 15.31
N GLY A 6 26.87 37.85 15.43
CA GLY A 6 26.74 36.82 14.41
C GLY A 6 25.41 36.10 14.56
N LEU A 7 24.52 36.25 13.57
CA LEU A 7 23.25 35.54 13.49
C LEU A 7 23.49 34.20 12.77
N SER A 8 23.52 33.10 13.50
CA SER A 8 23.55 31.75 12.92
C SER A 8 22.14 31.38 12.44
N LEU A 9 21.95 31.32 11.12
CA LEU A 9 20.72 30.83 10.50
C LEU A 9 20.72 29.29 10.56
N LEU A 10 19.92 28.70 11.46
CA LEU A 10 19.61 27.27 11.38
C LEU A 10 18.65 27.05 10.20
N LEU A 11 19.14 26.42 9.15
CA LEU A 11 18.31 25.87 8.07
C LEU A 11 17.64 24.61 8.62
N ALA A 12 16.37 24.71 9.00
CA ALA A 12 15.55 23.55 9.33
C ALA A 12 15.23 22.80 8.04
N ALA A 13 15.81 21.61 7.88
CA ALA A 13 15.39 20.66 6.86
C ALA A 13 14.05 20.05 7.31
N LEU A 14 12.95 20.41 6.63
CA LEU A 14 11.68 19.73 6.79
C LEU A 14 11.75 18.36 6.11
N PRO A 15 11.36 17.26 6.78
CA PRO A 15 11.27 15.96 6.12
C PRO A 15 10.16 16.00 5.07
N ALA A 16 10.48 15.57 3.85
CA ALA A 16 9.50 15.37 2.80
C ALA A 16 8.69 14.11 3.12
N SER A 17 7.46 14.28 3.58
CA SER A 17 6.52 13.18 3.76
C SER A 17 6.05 12.68 2.40
N ALA A 18 6.14 11.36 2.18
CA ALA A 18 5.54 10.71 1.02
C ALA A 18 4.01 10.77 1.11
N MET A 19 3.36 11.15 0.01
CA MET A 19 1.91 11.28 -0.18
C MET A 19 1.49 10.24 -1.24
N ALA A 20 0.33 9.58 -1.17
CA ALA A 20 -0.13 8.82 -2.34
C ALA A 20 -1.62 8.30 -2.49
N ASN A 21 -2.44 8.72 -3.49
CA ASN A 21 -3.63 8.05 -4.15
C ASN A 21 -4.56 9.09 -4.82
N ASP A 22 -4.69 9.02 -6.15
CA ASP A 22 -5.21 10.05 -7.06
C ASP A 22 -4.90 11.48 -6.63
N SER A 23 -3.87 12.04 -7.24
CA SER A 23 -3.52 13.44 -7.08
C SER A 23 -3.08 13.95 -8.44
N MET A 24 -3.21 15.25 -8.68
CA MET A 24 -2.49 15.84 -9.81
C MET A 24 -0.99 15.71 -9.54
N ALA A 25 -0.19 15.66 -10.60
CA ALA A 25 1.25 15.52 -10.49
C ALA A 25 2.00 16.37 -11.50
N GLN A 26 3.27 16.62 -11.21
CA GLN A 26 4.23 17.17 -12.15
C GLN A 26 5.44 16.23 -12.24
N LEU A 27 5.96 16.05 -13.45
CA LEU A 27 7.21 15.33 -13.66
C LEU A 27 8.40 16.28 -13.42
N GLY A 28 9.19 16.02 -12.38
CA GLY A 28 10.41 16.76 -12.06
C GLY A 28 11.68 15.92 -12.26
N ALA A 29 12.85 16.53 -12.03
CA ALA A 29 14.14 15.84 -12.16
C ALA A 29 14.34 14.68 -11.16
N GLY A 30 13.48 14.55 -10.15
CA GLY A 30 13.47 13.47 -9.15
C GLY A 30 12.25 12.55 -9.22
N GLY A 31 11.52 12.54 -10.34
CA GLY A 31 10.34 11.70 -10.53
C GLY A 31 9.01 12.43 -10.39
N LEU A 32 7.95 11.66 -10.18
CA LEU A 32 6.58 12.15 -10.10
C LEU A 32 6.35 12.87 -8.76
N SER A 33 5.91 14.13 -8.79
CA SER A 33 5.63 14.94 -7.61
C SER A 33 4.15 15.30 -7.58
N PHE A 34 3.47 14.99 -6.48
CA PHE A 34 2.05 15.29 -6.30
C PHE A 34 1.84 16.79 -6.08
N ILE A 35 0.94 17.39 -6.87
CA ILE A 35 0.52 18.78 -6.78
C ILE A 35 -0.97 18.85 -6.44
N THR A 36 -1.35 19.90 -5.72
CA THR A 36 -2.75 20.19 -5.42
C THR A 36 -3.38 21.00 -6.54
N ASN A 37 -4.67 20.79 -6.81
CA ASN A 37 -5.46 21.61 -7.72
C ASN A 37 -6.74 22.06 -7.04
N ASP A 38 -6.87 23.37 -6.90
CA ASP A 38 -7.99 24.05 -6.24
C ASP A 38 -9.22 24.25 -7.14
N LYS A 39 -9.14 23.87 -8.42
CA LYS A 39 -10.20 24.00 -9.43
C LYS A 39 -10.96 22.70 -9.67
N VAL A 40 -10.33 21.54 -9.46
CA VAL A 40 -10.97 20.23 -9.62
C VAL A 40 -11.28 19.64 -8.25
N GLN A 41 -12.57 19.40 -8.00
CA GLN A 41 -13.09 18.85 -6.76
C GLN A 41 -13.49 17.39 -6.97
N MET A 42 -13.17 16.52 -6.00
CA MET A 42 -13.71 15.16 -5.92
C MET A 42 -15.10 15.20 -5.26
N LEU A 43 -16.15 14.92 -6.04
CA LEU A 43 -17.53 14.89 -5.54
C LEU A 43 -17.88 13.54 -4.91
N SER A 44 -17.36 12.45 -5.45
CA SER A 44 -17.58 11.12 -4.89
C SER A 44 -16.41 10.18 -5.13
N GLU A 45 -16.27 9.21 -4.21
CA GLU A 45 -15.42 8.03 -4.33
C GLU A 45 -16.25 6.80 -3.91
N ASP A 46 -16.35 5.83 -4.79
CA ASP A 46 -16.93 4.51 -4.54
C ASP A 46 -15.83 3.45 -4.68
N LEU A 47 -15.33 3.00 -3.54
CA LEU A 47 -14.18 2.11 -3.39
C LEU A 47 -14.64 0.70 -3.01
N SER A 48 -14.27 -0.29 -3.81
CA SER A 48 -14.50 -1.70 -3.56
C SER A 48 -13.17 -2.44 -3.46
N ILE A 49 -12.94 -3.15 -2.36
CA ILE A 49 -11.69 -3.87 -2.09
C ILE A 49 -11.97 -5.33 -1.75
N SER A 50 -11.23 -6.22 -2.39
CA SER A 50 -11.14 -7.65 -2.08
C SER A 50 -9.70 -8.13 -2.26
N ALA A 51 -9.39 -9.37 -1.90
CA ALA A 51 -8.08 -9.95 -2.18
C ALA A 51 -7.81 -10.17 -3.68
N GLU A 52 -8.84 -10.19 -4.52
CA GLU A 52 -8.70 -10.47 -5.97
C GLU A 52 -8.74 -9.20 -6.83
N GLU A 53 -9.42 -8.15 -6.36
CA GLU A 53 -9.60 -6.92 -7.13
C GLU A 53 -9.84 -5.74 -6.19
N VAL A 54 -9.23 -4.60 -6.52
CA VAL A 54 -9.62 -3.28 -6.10
C VAL A 54 -10.24 -2.55 -7.29
N LYS A 55 -11.40 -1.97 -7.07
CA LYS A 55 -12.08 -1.09 -8.01
C LYS A 55 -12.43 0.21 -7.32
N VAL A 56 -12.13 1.33 -7.96
CA VAL A 56 -12.53 2.64 -7.46
C VAL A 56 -13.15 3.47 -8.58
N VAL A 57 -14.27 4.11 -8.27
CA VAL A 57 -14.97 5.03 -9.17
C VAL A 57 -14.98 6.40 -8.52
N TYR A 58 -14.44 7.39 -9.22
CA TYR A 58 -14.44 8.78 -8.81
C TYR A 58 -15.36 9.61 -9.70
N GLU A 59 -16.09 10.54 -9.11
CA GLU A 59 -16.70 11.65 -9.83
C GLU A 59 -15.99 12.95 -9.46
N PHE A 60 -15.45 13.63 -10.46
CA PHE A 60 -14.79 14.92 -10.32
C PHE A 60 -15.62 16.03 -10.96
N LYS A 61 -15.47 17.25 -10.44
CA LYS A 61 -16.01 18.48 -11.01
C LYS A 61 -14.90 19.49 -11.24
N ASN A 62 -14.73 19.93 -12.47
CA ASN A 62 -14.00 21.17 -12.73
C ASN A 62 -14.96 22.35 -12.46
N SER A 63 -14.65 23.12 -11.41
CA SER A 63 -15.45 24.26 -10.97
C SER A 63 -15.00 25.59 -11.59
N SER A 64 -13.97 25.58 -12.43
CA SER A 64 -13.50 26.76 -13.17
C SER A 64 -14.19 26.94 -14.52
N ASP A 65 -14.00 28.11 -15.11
CA ASP A 65 -14.44 28.50 -16.45
C ASP A 65 -13.42 28.16 -17.56
N GLU A 66 -12.32 27.48 -17.19
CA GLU A 66 -11.26 27.05 -18.09
C GLU A 66 -11.08 25.53 -18.06
N ASP A 67 -10.73 24.96 -19.21
CA ASP A 67 -10.31 23.57 -19.28
C ASP A 67 -9.05 23.36 -18.41
N GLN A 68 -9.04 22.28 -17.62
CA GLN A 68 -7.89 21.87 -16.84
C GLN A 68 -7.26 20.64 -17.49
N HIS A 69 -6.08 20.84 -18.07
CA HIS A 69 -5.22 19.79 -18.59
C HIS A 69 -4.23 19.40 -17.51
N THR A 70 -4.27 18.16 -17.04
CA THR A 70 -3.46 17.73 -15.91
C THR A 70 -2.98 16.29 -16.02
N LEU A 71 -1.77 16.07 -15.52
CA LEU A 71 -1.25 14.74 -15.26
C LEU A 71 -1.85 14.25 -13.94
N VAL A 72 -2.68 13.22 -14.01
CA VAL A 72 -3.19 12.52 -12.83
C VAL A 72 -2.21 11.40 -12.46
N ALA A 73 -2.06 11.16 -11.16
CA ALA A 73 -1.21 10.13 -10.63
C ALA A 73 -1.93 9.30 -9.55
N PHE A 74 -2.00 8.00 -9.79
CA PHE A 74 -2.51 6.97 -8.90
C PHE A 74 -1.35 6.13 -8.36
N PRO A 75 -0.79 6.51 -7.20
CA PRO A 75 0.17 5.67 -6.50
C PRO A 75 -0.46 4.39 -5.97
N LEU A 76 0.38 3.50 -5.50
CA LEU A 76 -0.03 2.25 -4.89
C LEU A 76 0.65 2.09 -3.54
N PRO A 77 0.08 1.27 -2.64
CA PRO A 77 0.72 0.92 -1.38
C PRO A 77 2.18 0.53 -1.57
N ASP A 78 3.02 1.02 -0.65
CA ASP A 78 4.42 0.62 -0.58
C ASP A 78 4.53 -0.91 -0.42
N ILE A 79 5.46 -1.50 -1.16
CA ILE A 79 5.76 -2.93 -1.07
C ILE A 79 7.15 -3.07 -0.47
N THR A 80 7.26 -3.67 0.72
CA THR A 80 8.57 -3.79 1.41
C THR A 80 8.98 -5.24 1.57
N GLY A 81 10.13 -5.59 1.00
CA GLY A 81 10.75 -6.90 1.14
C GLY A 81 10.84 -7.34 2.60
N SER A 82 10.62 -8.63 2.85
CA SER A 82 10.70 -9.21 4.20
C SER A 82 11.21 -10.64 4.11
N GLY A 83 11.98 -11.06 5.11
CA GLY A 83 12.34 -12.46 5.31
C GLY A 83 11.26 -13.30 5.99
N ASP A 84 10.28 -12.64 6.61
CA ASP A 84 9.34 -13.28 7.54
C ASP A 84 7.93 -13.45 6.97
N PHE A 85 7.57 -12.69 5.92
CA PHE A 85 6.20 -12.65 5.39
C PHE A 85 6.16 -12.84 3.89
N ILE A 86 5.08 -13.47 3.42
CA ILE A 86 4.83 -13.65 1.99
C ILE A 86 4.04 -12.44 1.51
N VAL A 87 4.56 -11.76 0.50
CA VAL A 87 3.83 -10.75 -0.26
C VAL A 87 3.76 -11.19 -1.70
N SER A 88 2.56 -11.08 -2.28
CA SER A 88 2.30 -11.50 -3.65
C SER A 88 2.35 -10.31 -4.61
N ILE A 89 3.02 -10.51 -5.75
CA ILE A 89 2.84 -9.66 -6.92
C ILE A 89 1.78 -10.32 -7.78
N PRO A 90 0.71 -9.60 -8.15
CA PRO A 90 -0.48 -10.23 -8.69
C PRO A 90 -0.38 -10.61 -10.18
N THR A 91 0.60 -10.10 -10.92
CA THR A 91 0.83 -10.45 -12.33
C THR A 91 2.29 -10.79 -12.61
N GLU A 92 2.53 -11.50 -13.72
CA GLU A 92 3.88 -11.77 -14.24
C GLU A 92 4.37 -10.68 -15.22
N ASP A 93 3.56 -9.65 -15.47
CA ASP A 93 3.90 -8.56 -16.40
C ASP A 93 4.81 -7.54 -15.69
N PRO A 94 6.10 -7.44 -16.06
CA PRO A 94 7.03 -6.51 -15.41
C PRO A 94 6.70 -5.03 -15.67
N GLN A 95 5.84 -4.72 -16.65
CA GLN A 95 5.42 -3.37 -17.00
C GLN A 95 4.04 -3.01 -16.40
N ASN A 96 3.26 -4.00 -15.99
CA ASN A 96 1.98 -3.83 -15.33
C ASN A 96 1.78 -4.87 -14.21
N ILE A 97 2.62 -4.78 -13.18
CA ILE A 97 2.70 -5.76 -12.09
C ILE A 97 1.41 -5.87 -11.25
N PHE A 98 0.45 -4.95 -11.46
CA PHE A 98 -0.85 -4.92 -10.77
C PHE A 98 -2.06 -5.19 -11.68
N GLY A 99 -1.86 -5.33 -13.00
CA GLY A 99 -2.97 -5.38 -13.95
C GLY A 99 -3.83 -4.11 -13.89
N PHE A 100 -3.20 -2.95 -13.68
CA PHE A 100 -3.89 -1.67 -13.57
C PHE A 100 -4.52 -1.30 -14.91
N GLU A 101 -5.81 -1.01 -14.86
CA GLU A 101 -6.60 -0.45 -15.94
C GLU A 101 -7.30 0.80 -15.44
N THR A 102 -7.40 1.81 -16.30
CA THR A 102 -8.11 3.04 -15.97
C THR A 102 -8.93 3.56 -17.15
N THR A 103 -10.07 4.16 -16.85
CA THR A 103 -10.91 4.86 -17.82
C THR A 103 -11.17 6.29 -17.39
N PHE A 104 -11.24 7.19 -18.36
CA PHE A 104 -11.63 8.59 -18.19
C PHE A 104 -12.86 8.86 -19.05
N ASN A 105 -13.99 9.20 -18.42
CA ASN A 105 -15.29 9.37 -19.08
C ASN A 105 -15.68 8.17 -19.96
N GLY A 106 -15.53 6.95 -19.41
CA GLY A 106 -15.86 5.69 -20.06
C GLY A 106 -14.91 5.27 -21.19
N LYS A 107 -13.81 6.00 -21.43
CA LYS A 107 -12.79 5.64 -22.42
C LYS A 107 -11.52 5.14 -21.74
N PRO A 108 -10.95 4.00 -22.14
CA PRO A 108 -9.65 3.58 -21.64
C PRO A 108 -8.58 4.64 -21.89
N VAL A 109 -7.71 4.86 -20.92
CA VAL A 109 -6.53 5.73 -21.04
C VAL A 109 -5.26 4.93 -20.75
N GLU A 110 -4.19 5.24 -21.48
CA GLU A 110 -2.90 4.57 -21.29
C GLU A 110 -2.19 5.17 -20.07
N ALA A 111 -1.95 4.35 -19.06
CA ALA A 111 -1.24 4.75 -17.85
C ALA A 111 0.22 4.32 -17.90
N THR A 112 1.11 5.22 -17.47
CA THR A 112 2.55 4.95 -17.33
C THR A 112 2.87 4.54 -15.90
N LEU A 113 3.51 3.39 -15.72
CA LEU A 113 4.03 2.93 -14.43
C LEU A 113 5.38 3.58 -14.12
N HIS A 114 5.48 4.22 -12.95
CA HIS A 114 6.69 4.77 -12.36
C HIS A 114 7.06 3.96 -11.12
N GLN A 115 8.32 3.56 -11.00
CA GLN A 115 8.80 2.75 -9.88
C GLN A 115 10.10 3.28 -9.31
N TYR A 116 10.16 3.29 -7.98
CA TYR A 116 11.30 3.76 -7.21
C TYR A 116 11.58 2.81 -6.05
N VAL A 117 12.85 2.53 -5.80
CA VAL A 117 13.29 1.72 -4.67
C VAL A 117 13.93 2.60 -3.61
N PHE A 118 13.50 2.42 -2.37
CA PHE A 118 14.04 3.10 -1.21
C PHE A 118 14.59 2.10 -0.19
N ALA A 119 15.72 2.44 0.41
CA ALA A 119 16.21 1.83 1.64
C ALA A 119 16.44 2.96 2.66
N PHE A 120 15.83 2.86 3.84
CA PHE A 120 15.90 3.87 4.89
C PHE A 120 15.59 5.31 4.40
N GLY A 121 14.66 5.45 3.46
CA GLY A 121 14.26 6.74 2.88
C GLY A 121 15.23 7.31 1.83
N ILE A 122 16.28 6.57 1.46
CA ILE A 122 17.23 6.95 0.41
C ILE A 122 16.84 6.23 -0.88
N ASP A 123 16.71 6.97 -1.99
CA ASP A 123 16.48 6.41 -3.32
C ASP A 123 17.70 5.60 -3.79
N GLN A 124 17.48 4.33 -4.10
CA GLN A 124 18.48 3.37 -4.59
C GLN A 124 18.11 2.81 -5.98
N THR A 125 17.16 3.44 -6.67
CA THR A 125 16.59 2.95 -7.93
C THR A 125 17.65 2.76 -9.00
N ASP A 126 18.46 3.78 -9.26
CA ASP A 126 19.50 3.73 -10.29
C ASP A 126 20.64 2.77 -9.90
N TYR A 127 20.90 2.61 -8.60
CA TYR A 127 21.89 1.67 -8.10
C TYR A 127 21.47 0.22 -8.40
N LEU A 128 20.24 -0.18 -8.06
CA LEU A 128 19.73 -1.52 -8.38
C LEU A 128 19.65 -1.77 -9.89
N LYS A 129 19.18 -0.78 -10.67
CA LYS A 129 19.16 -0.87 -12.15
C LYS A 129 20.56 -1.07 -12.73
N GLY A 130 21.57 -0.37 -12.19
CA GLY A 130 22.97 -0.49 -12.59
C GLY A 130 23.54 -1.90 -12.39
N LEU A 131 23.03 -2.63 -11.39
CA LEU A 131 23.39 -4.02 -11.12
C LEU A 131 22.53 -5.04 -11.90
N GLY A 132 21.53 -4.58 -12.66
CA GLY A 132 20.59 -5.45 -13.36
C GLY A 132 19.62 -6.21 -12.44
N ILE A 133 19.45 -5.74 -11.21
CA ILE A 133 18.53 -6.33 -10.22
C ILE A 133 17.11 -5.80 -10.46
N PRO A 134 16.09 -6.66 -10.56
CA PRO A 134 14.69 -6.24 -10.63
C PRO A 134 14.30 -5.40 -9.41
N LEU A 135 13.46 -4.38 -9.60
CA LEU A 135 13.03 -3.50 -8.52
C LEU A 135 12.03 -4.15 -7.56
N THR A 136 11.39 -5.23 -8.00
CA THR A 136 10.44 -6.01 -7.21
C THR A 136 11.18 -6.75 -6.09
N PRO A 137 10.88 -6.49 -4.79
CA PRO A 137 11.60 -7.07 -3.67
C PRO A 137 11.22 -8.54 -3.38
N TYR A 138 10.64 -9.24 -4.35
CA TYR A 138 10.30 -10.66 -4.24
C TYR A 138 10.41 -11.34 -5.60
N GLY A 139 10.15 -12.65 -5.60
CA GLY A 139 10.16 -13.49 -6.79
C GLY A 139 11.53 -14.11 -7.02
N GLN A 140 11.52 -15.28 -7.66
CA GLN A 140 12.72 -16.08 -7.87
C GLN A 140 13.77 -15.33 -8.70
N ASP A 141 13.36 -14.57 -9.72
CA ASP A 141 14.30 -13.80 -10.57
C ASP A 141 15.11 -12.77 -9.76
N THR A 142 14.47 -12.07 -8.82
CA THR A 142 15.17 -11.13 -7.94
C THR A 142 16.17 -11.86 -7.05
N ILE A 143 15.74 -12.95 -6.40
CA ILE A 143 16.58 -13.73 -5.47
C ILE A 143 17.78 -14.34 -6.21
N ASP A 144 17.54 -14.98 -7.36
CA ASP A 144 18.58 -15.61 -8.17
C ASP A 144 19.64 -14.59 -8.61
N LYS A 145 19.21 -13.42 -9.07
CA LYS A 145 20.14 -12.35 -9.50
C LYS A 145 20.94 -11.79 -8.33
N LEU A 146 20.32 -11.56 -7.17
CA LEU A 146 21.02 -11.12 -5.96
C LEU A 146 22.06 -12.16 -5.52
N ASN A 147 21.69 -13.44 -5.51
CA ASN A 147 22.57 -14.53 -5.12
C ASN A 147 23.71 -14.77 -6.11
N ALA A 148 23.52 -14.44 -7.39
CA ALA A 148 24.55 -14.53 -8.43
C ALA A 148 25.57 -13.39 -8.39
N LEU A 149 25.33 -12.31 -7.64
CA LEU A 149 26.25 -11.19 -7.56
C LEU A 149 27.59 -11.58 -6.90
N PRO A 150 28.71 -10.95 -7.31
CA PRO A 150 29.97 -11.00 -6.59
C PRO A 150 29.82 -10.59 -5.13
N GLU A 151 30.65 -11.16 -4.25
CA GLU A 151 30.58 -10.91 -2.81
C GLU A 151 30.76 -9.43 -2.44
N VAL A 152 31.54 -8.68 -3.24
CA VAL A 152 31.70 -7.23 -3.04
C VAL A 152 30.38 -6.48 -3.23
N ASP A 153 29.58 -6.85 -4.22
CA ASP A 153 28.31 -6.20 -4.52
C ASP A 153 27.24 -6.60 -3.49
N LYS A 154 27.25 -7.86 -3.03
CA LYS A 154 26.40 -8.32 -1.91
C LYS A 154 26.69 -7.55 -0.63
N ASN A 155 27.97 -7.38 -0.28
CA ASN A 155 28.37 -6.58 0.88
C ASN A 155 27.93 -5.13 0.77
N GLU A 156 28.03 -4.53 -0.41
CA GLU A 156 27.55 -3.16 -0.64
C GLU A 156 26.02 -3.05 -0.56
N LEU A 157 25.27 -4.04 -1.08
CA LEU A 157 23.82 -4.11 -0.93
C LEU A 157 23.41 -4.21 0.55
N MET A 158 24.10 -5.04 1.35
CA MET A 158 23.89 -5.11 2.80
C MET A 158 24.23 -3.80 3.49
N HIS A 159 25.35 -3.16 3.14
CA HIS A 159 25.75 -1.86 3.68
C HIS A 159 24.70 -0.76 3.43
N ARG A 160 24.05 -0.80 2.26
CA ARG A 160 22.95 0.10 1.88
C ARG A 160 21.61 -0.25 2.51
N GLY A 161 21.50 -1.38 3.21
CA GLY A 161 20.24 -1.87 3.76
C GLY A 161 19.24 -2.35 2.72
N LEU A 162 19.72 -2.79 1.56
CA LEU A 162 18.87 -3.30 0.48
C LEU A 162 18.56 -4.79 0.69
N VAL A 163 19.49 -5.56 1.26
CA VAL A 163 19.32 -7.00 1.49
C VAL A 163 19.80 -7.42 2.87
N ILE A 164 19.30 -8.55 3.35
CA ILE A 164 19.81 -9.26 4.53
C ILE A 164 20.20 -10.69 4.14
N PRO A 165 21.22 -11.29 4.77
CA PRO A 165 21.51 -12.70 4.62
C PRO A 165 20.48 -13.53 5.40
N MET A 166 19.87 -14.51 4.75
CA MET A 166 19.02 -15.50 5.40
C MET A 166 19.62 -16.89 5.25
N GLU A 167 19.91 -17.52 6.38
CA GLU A 167 20.45 -18.87 6.43
C GLU A 167 19.35 -19.91 6.64
N TYR A 168 19.34 -20.95 5.81
CA TYR A 168 18.39 -22.06 5.92
C TYR A 168 19.02 -23.39 5.49
N ASP A 169 18.41 -24.51 5.91
CA ASP A 169 18.78 -25.85 5.43
C ASP A 169 17.54 -26.54 4.87
N ALA A 170 17.51 -26.68 3.54
CA ALA A 170 16.45 -27.37 2.80
C ALA A 170 16.79 -28.85 2.54
N GLY A 171 17.62 -29.47 3.38
CA GLY A 171 18.10 -30.85 3.23
C GLY A 171 19.29 -30.99 2.27
N GLN A 172 19.91 -29.89 1.87
CA GLN A 172 21.14 -29.85 1.07
C GLN A 172 22.32 -29.21 1.83
N GLY A 173 22.17 -29.01 3.14
CA GLY A 173 23.11 -28.27 3.98
C GLY A 173 22.74 -26.79 4.08
N TRP A 174 23.46 -26.08 4.94
CA TRP A 174 23.28 -24.65 5.14
C TRP A 174 23.53 -23.85 3.86
N GLN A 175 22.54 -23.04 3.49
CA GLN A 175 22.55 -22.11 2.38
C GLN A 175 22.28 -20.70 2.91
N THR A 176 22.79 -19.69 2.22
CA THR A 176 22.53 -18.28 2.54
C THR A 176 21.97 -17.59 1.32
N ASP A 177 20.75 -17.08 1.43
CA ASP A 177 20.11 -16.24 0.42
C ASP A 177 20.23 -14.76 0.79
N MET A 178 20.44 -13.92 -0.21
CA MET A 178 20.30 -12.48 -0.09
C MET A 178 18.83 -12.11 -0.24
N THR A 179 18.15 -11.91 0.89
CA THR A 179 16.74 -11.56 0.94
C THR A 179 16.55 -10.05 0.79
N PRO A 180 15.76 -9.57 -0.18
CA PRO A 180 15.41 -8.15 -0.30
C PRO A 180 14.68 -7.63 0.94
N VAL A 181 15.07 -6.43 1.40
CA VAL A 181 14.38 -5.70 2.48
C VAL A 181 14.08 -4.24 2.09
N TRP A 182 14.25 -3.90 0.82
CA TRP A 182 13.94 -2.57 0.32
C TRP A 182 12.45 -2.34 0.10
N THR A 183 12.05 -1.07 0.07
CA THR A 183 10.69 -0.63 -0.24
C THR A 183 10.59 -0.23 -1.70
N LEU A 184 9.72 -0.90 -2.44
CA LEU A 184 9.27 -0.51 -3.78
C LEU A 184 8.06 0.41 -3.67
N LYS A 185 8.15 1.59 -4.27
CA LYS A 185 7.04 2.51 -4.48
C LYS A 185 6.63 2.48 -5.94
N SER A 186 5.33 2.35 -6.20
CA SER A 186 4.76 2.30 -7.56
C SER A 186 3.73 3.40 -7.76
N THR A 187 3.70 4.01 -8.94
CA THR A 187 2.69 5.02 -9.29
C THR A 187 2.34 4.96 -10.76
N TYR A 188 1.04 4.90 -11.06
CA TYR A 188 0.51 5.06 -12.41
C TYR A 188 0.21 6.52 -12.69
N SER A 189 0.50 7.00 -13.90
CA SER A 189 0.13 8.35 -14.32
C SER A 189 -0.47 8.39 -15.72
N TRP A 190 -1.43 9.29 -15.96
CA TRP A 190 -2.01 9.54 -17.28
C TRP A 190 -2.47 10.99 -17.40
N GLU A 191 -2.60 11.48 -18.63
CA GLU A 191 -3.12 12.83 -18.90
C GLU A 191 -4.65 12.84 -18.87
N ALA A 192 -5.23 13.85 -18.25
CA ALA A 192 -6.67 14.05 -18.13
C ALA A 192 -7.08 15.48 -18.51
N ASP A 193 -8.17 15.55 -19.29
CA ASP A 193 -8.76 16.81 -19.76
C ASP A 193 -10.09 17.08 -19.05
N PHE A 194 -10.05 17.78 -17.92
CA PHE A 194 -11.26 18.19 -17.21
C PHE A 194 -11.85 19.44 -17.84
N LYS A 195 -12.95 19.29 -18.60
CA LYS A 195 -13.60 20.42 -19.29
C LYS A 195 -14.20 21.44 -18.33
N ALA A 196 -14.12 22.72 -18.69
CA ALA A 196 -14.66 23.84 -17.91
C ALA A 196 -16.10 23.56 -17.48
N GLY A 197 -16.38 23.69 -16.18
CA GLY A 197 -17.71 23.46 -15.63
C GLY A 197 -18.28 22.05 -15.84
N ALA A 198 -17.49 21.05 -16.27
CA ALA A 198 -17.97 19.70 -16.56
C ALA A 198 -17.69 18.72 -15.41
N MET A 199 -18.48 17.65 -15.39
CA MET A 199 -18.20 16.45 -14.59
C MET A 199 -17.24 15.54 -15.35
N ALA A 200 -16.42 14.80 -14.62
CA ALA A 200 -15.61 13.72 -15.16
C ALA A 200 -15.72 12.48 -14.29
N GLU A 201 -15.82 11.32 -14.93
CA GLU A 201 -15.74 10.02 -14.27
C GLU A 201 -14.37 9.41 -14.48
N VAL A 202 -13.77 8.89 -13.42
CA VAL A 202 -12.53 8.11 -13.47
C VAL A 202 -12.79 6.76 -12.82
N VAL A 203 -12.43 5.68 -13.49
CA VAL A 203 -12.57 4.33 -12.95
C VAL A 203 -11.23 3.63 -13.01
N HIS A 204 -10.76 3.11 -11.87
CA HIS A 204 -9.59 2.24 -11.82
C HIS A 204 -9.98 0.83 -11.41
N THR A 205 -9.31 -0.15 -11.99
CA THR A 205 -9.35 -1.56 -11.58
C THR A 205 -7.93 -2.11 -11.56
N TYR A 206 -7.58 -2.82 -10.49
CA TYR A 206 -6.30 -3.50 -10.38
C TYR A 206 -6.39 -4.63 -9.35
N LYS A 207 -5.45 -5.57 -9.39
CA LYS A 207 -5.32 -6.59 -8.36
C LYS A 207 -4.40 -6.08 -7.24
N PRO A 208 -4.79 -6.11 -5.96
CA PRO A 208 -3.95 -5.60 -4.89
C PRO A 208 -2.77 -6.53 -4.61
N SER A 209 -1.70 -5.98 -4.05
CA SER A 209 -0.67 -6.77 -3.37
C SER A 209 -1.26 -7.32 -2.07
N VAL A 210 -1.27 -8.65 -1.94
CA VAL A 210 -1.76 -9.33 -0.73
C VAL A 210 -0.57 -9.87 0.04
N GLY A 211 -0.36 -9.34 1.24
CA GLY A 211 0.56 -9.90 2.23
C GLY A 211 -0.12 -10.98 3.07
N GLY A 212 0.65 -11.76 3.83
CA GLY A 212 0.06 -12.71 4.77
C GLY A 212 1.05 -13.52 5.59
N THR A 213 0.49 -14.22 6.57
CA THR A 213 1.19 -15.20 7.42
C THR A 213 0.32 -16.44 7.65
N VAL A 214 0.95 -17.54 8.06
CA VAL A 214 0.33 -18.86 8.15
C VAL A 214 -0.42 -19.13 9.46
N ALA A 215 -0.43 -18.18 10.39
CA ALA A 215 -1.10 -18.31 11.69
C ALA A 215 -1.65 -16.99 12.21
N VAL A 216 -2.59 -17.06 13.16
CA VAL A 216 -3.12 -15.89 13.86
C VAL A 216 -2.07 -15.34 14.82
N THR A 217 -1.56 -14.13 14.54
CA THR A 217 -0.42 -13.55 15.25
C THR A 217 -0.86 -12.70 16.45
N PHE A 218 -1.99 -12.00 16.34
CA PHE A 218 -2.45 -11.06 17.38
C PHE A 218 -2.95 -11.72 18.69
N LEU A 219 -3.01 -13.06 18.74
CA LEU A 219 -3.33 -13.80 19.96
C LEU A 219 -2.08 -14.25 20.74
N SER A 220 -0.89 -14.09 20.17
CA SER A 220 0.38 -14.43 20.82
C SER A 220 0.67 -13.51 22.00
N GLU A 221 1.43 -14.03 22.97
CA GLU A 221 1.92 -13.21 24.09
C GLU A 221 2.88 -12.13 23.59
N PRO A 222 2.94 -10.95 24.25
CA PRO A 222 3.95 -9.94 23.96
C PRO A 222 5.36 -10.51 24.10
N TYR A 223 6.27 -10.11 23.23
CA TYR A 223 7.67 -10.51 23.25
C TYR A 223 8.58 -9.35 22.87
N ASP A 224 9.76 -9.29 23.49
CA ASP A 224 10.69 -8.17 23.37
C ASP A 224 9.98 -6.82 23.53
N ASP A 225 10.08 -5.93 22.53
CA ASP A 225 9.41 -4.63 22.48
C ASP A 225 8.14 -4.65 21.60
N TYR A 226 7.59 -5.82 21.29
CA TYR A 226 6.43 -6.01 20.42
C TYR A 226 5.24 -6.64 21.16
N ASP A 227 4.10 -5.96 21.13
CA ASP A 227 2.81 -6.50 21.58
C ASP A 227 1.89 -6.71 20.35
N PRO A 228 1.73 -7.97 19.89
CA PRO A 228 0.90 -8.28 18.73
C PRO A 228 -0.54 -7.76 18.86
N ALA A 229 -1.13 -7.85 20.05
CA ALA A 229 -2.53 -7.48 20.24
C ALA A 229 -2.71 -5.95 20.09
N SER A 230 -1.82 -5.17 20.70
CA SER A 230 -1.85 -3.70 20.62
C SER A 230 -1.54 -3.20 19.21
N GLU A 231 -0.55 -3.77 18.52
CA GLU A 231 -0.19 -3.37 17.16
C GLU A 231 -1.30 -3.69 16.16
N TYR A 232 -1.92 -4.88 16.26
CA TYR A 232 -3.05 -5.23 15.40
C TYR A 232 -4.30 -4.40 15.71
N GLN A 233 -4.55 -4.08 16.99
CA GLN A 233 -5.66 -3.19 17.34
C GLN A 233 -5.46 -1.81 16.73
N LYS A 234 -4.24 -1.26 16.79
CA LYS A 234 -3.92 0.05 16.22
C LYS A 234 -4.02 0.05 14.70
N LYS A 235 -3.54 -1.00 14.03
CA LYS A 235 -3.45 -1.10 12.57
C LYS A 235 -4.75 -1.52 11.90
N TYR A 236 -5.44 -2.54 12.44
CA TYR A 236 -6.60 -3.17 11.81
C TYR A 236 -7.89 -2.99 12.60
N CYS A 237 -7.86 -2.24 13.72
CA CYS A 237 -9.01 -2.04 14.60
C CYS A 237 -9.63 -3.37 15.09
N THR A 238 -8.80 -4.35 15.44
CA THR A 238 -9.26 -5.64 15.99
C THR A 238 -9.95 -5.45 17.34
N ASP A 239 -11.27 -5.27 17.31
CA ASP A 239 -12.08 -5.00 18.51
C ASP A 239 -12.32 -6.27 19.36
N GLU A 240 -12.85 -6.09 20.56
CA GLU A 240 -13.14 -7.21 21.47
C GLU A 240 -14.07 -8.25 20.84
N SER A 241 -14.98 -7.84 19.96
CA SER A 241 -15.94 -8.73 19.31
C SER A 241 -15.25 -9.63 18.27
N PHE A 242 -14.32 -9.07 17.50
CA PHE A 242 -13.47 -9.76 16.55
C PHE A 242 -12.55 -10.75 17.27
N ILE A 243 -11.82 -10.29 18.30
CA ILE A 243 -10.95 -11.16 19.10
C ILE A 243 -11.74 -12.31 19.72
N LYS A 244 -12.95 -12.04 20.25
CA LYS A 244 -13.84 -13.06 20.81
C LYS A 244 -14.34 -14.04 19.74
N ALA A 245 -14.62 -13.59 18.52
CA ALA A 245 -15.00 -14.45 17.42
C ALA A 245 -13.87 -15.43 17.06
N VAL A 246 -12.63 -14.97 17.05
CA VAL A 246 -11.45 -15.79 16.78
C VAL A 246 -11.22 -16.80 17.90
N ARG A 247 -11.22 -16.34 19.17
CA ARG A 247 -11.02 -17.22 20.34
C ARG A 247 -12.03 -18.37 20.45
N LYS A 248 -13.26 -18.19 19.95
CA LYS A 248 -14.29 -19.25 19.89
C LYS A 248 -13.94 -20.40 18.93
N THR A 249 -12.95 -20.21 18.06
CA THR A 249 -12.55 -21.20 17.06
C THR A 249 -11.35 -22.04 17.49
N LEU A 250 -10.70 -21.67 18.61
CA LEU A 250 -9.57 -22.40 19.16
C LEU A 250 -9.99 -23.80 19.61
N THR A 251 -9.13 -24.80 19.39
CA THR A 251 -9.36 -26.16 19.91
C THR A 251 -9.02 -26.26 21.39
N SER A 252 -8.15 -25.38 21.89
CA SER A 252 -7.82 -25.20 23.30
C SER A 252 -7.64 -23.70 23.59
N SER A 253 -8.13 -23.21 24.74
CA SER A 253 -7.96 -21.80 25.13
C SER A 253 -6.50 -21.39 25.31
N ASP A 254 -5.65 -22.36 25.60
CA ASP A 254 -4.24 -22.14 25.96
C ASP A 254 -3.32 -22.30 24.74
N ASP A 255 -3.89 -22.55 23.56
CA ASP A 255 -3.15 -22.69 22.29
C ASP A 255 -3.65 -21.67 21.25
N PRO A 256 -3.08 -20.45 21.24
CA PRO A 256 -3.40 -19.41 20.25
C PRO A 256 -3.22 -19.86 18.79
N TYR A 257 -2.26 -20.76 18.53
CA TYR A 257 -1.95 -21.26 17.20
C TYR A 257 -2.96 -22.29 16.69
N SER A 258 -3.86 -22.78 17.55
CA SER A 258 -4.96 -23.67 17.15
C SER A 258 -6.08 -22.98 16.36
N ALA A 259 -6.02 -21.65 16.21
CA ALA A 259 -6.96 -20.91 15.37
C ALA A 259 -6.86 -21.42 13.92
N PRO A 260 -7.96 -21.90 13.31
CA PRO A 260 -7.94 -22.49 11.97
C PRO A 260 -7.97 -21.39 10.89
N PHE A 261 -7.06 -20.42 10.97
CA PHE A 261 -6.98 -19.30 10.06
C PHE A 261 -5.54 -19.00 9.64
N THR A 262 -5.38 -18.57 8.40
CA THR A 262 -4.21 -17.81 7.96
C THR A 262 -4.59 -16.34 7.82
N GLU A 263 -3.61 -15.44 7.84
CA GLU A 263 -3.85 -14.01 7.69
C GLU A 263 -3.56 -13.56 6.26
N SER A 264 -4.41 -12.68 5.74
CA SER A 264 -4.12 -11.86 4.58
C SER A 264 -4.24 -10.39 4.96
N TRP A 265 -3.32 -9.58 4.43
CA TRP A 265 -3.28 -8.14 4.65
C TRP A 265 -3.36 -7.41 3.33
N ILE A 266 -4.23 -6.41 3.27
CA ILE A 266 -4.40 -5.52 2.12
C ILE A 266 -4.28 -4.09 2.62
N SER A 267 -3.40 -3.33 2.00
CA SER A 267 -3.26 -1.89 2.22
C SER A 267 -3.93 -1.13 1.07
N TYR A 268 -4.57 -0.02 1.37
CA TYR A 268 -5.06 0.94 0.39
C TYR A 268 -4.78 2.34 0.89
N ILE A 269 -4.20 3.17 0.04
CA ILE A 269 -3.88 4.54 0.41
C ILE A 269 -5.10 5.42 0.14
N TRP A 270 -5.63 6.11 1.12
CA TRP A 270 -6.81 6.99 0.94
C TRP A 270 -6.51 8.44 1.31
N SER A 271 -5.38 8.71 1.98
CA SER A 271 -5.05 10.00 2.60
C SER A 271 -4.90 11.15 1.61
N THR A 272 -4.75 10.84 0.35
CA THR A 272 -4.53 11.74 -0.79
C THR A 272 -5.76 12.13 -1.56
N GLY A 273 -6.92 11.57 -1.24
CA GLY A 273 -8.18 12.25 -1.57
C GLY A 273 -8.17 13.71 -1.11
N ASN A 274 -7.37 14.03 -0.08
CA ASN A 274 -7.10 15.39 0.42
C ASN A 274 -6.28 16.29 -0.53
N ASN A 275 -5.71 15.78 -1.62
CA ASN A 275 -4.93 16.59 -2.57
C ASN A 275 -5.84 17.32 -3.59
N TRP A 276 -7.12 16.95 -3.66
CA TRP A 276 -8.13 17.63 -4.46
C TRP A 276 -8.76 18.79 -3.70
N SER A 277 -9.51 19.64 -4.42
CA SER A 277 -10.16 20.79 -3.80
C SER A 277 -11.25 20.37 -2.80
N GLY A 278 -10.96 20.46 -1.50
CA GLY A 278 -11.93 20.22 -0.43
C GLY A 278 -12.06 18.74 -0.04
N PRO A 279 -13.09 18.37 0.73
CA PRO A 279 -13.31 16.99 1.11
C PRO A 279 -13.84 16.16 -0.05
N ILE A 280 -13.77 14.84 0.11
CA ILE A 280 -14.54 13.91 -0.71
C ILE A 280 -16.01 14.11 -0.38
N GLY A 281 -16.80 14.61 -1.33
CA GLY A 281 -18.20 14.96 -1.08
C GLY A 281 -19.03 13.78 -0.56
N LYS A 282 -18.94 12.62 -1.22
CA LYS A 282 -19.53 11.35 -0.78
C LYS A 282 -18.51 10.23 -0.89
N PHE A 283 -18.24 9.55 0.21
CA PHE A 283 -17.37 8.39 0.25
C PHE A 283 -18.19 7.14 0.52
N HIS A 284 -17.93 6.09 -0.25
CA HIS A 284 -18.47 4.75 -0.04
C HIS A 284 -17.32 3.74 -0.13
N LEU A 285 -17.21 2.89 0.88
CA LEU A 285 -16.25 1.78 0.92
C LEU A 285 -17.02 0.48 1.05
N THR A 286 -16.71 -0.48 0.18
CA THR A 286 -17.08 -1.90 0.29
C THR A 286 -15.83 -2.74 0.47
N VAL A 287 -15.79 -3.55 1.52
CA VAL A 287 -14.76 -4.58 1.76
C VAL A 287 -15.39 -5.96 1.65
N ASP A 288 -14.87 -6.79 0.74
CA ASP A 288 -15.26 -8.19 0.57
C ASP A 288 -14.19 -9.13 1.12
N LYS A 289 -14.55 -9.93 2.13
CA LYS A 289 -13.66 -10.93 2.75
C LYS A 289 -13.57 -12.27 1.99
N GLY A 290 -14.18 -12.37 0.81
CA GLY A 290 -14.08 -13.50 -0.12
C GLY A 290 -14.97 -14.70 0.21
N ALA A 291 -14.99 -15.16 1.46
CA ALA A 291 -15.76 -16.35 1.86
C ALA A 291 -16.55 -16.11 3.17
N PRO A 292 -17.80 -16.61 3.31
CA PRO A 292 -18.64 -16.37 4.51
C PRO A 292 -18.02 -16.81 5.84
N GLU A 293 -17.13 -17.80 5.82
CA GLU A 293 -16.40 -18.36 6.95
C GLU A 293 -15.16 -17.54 7.37
N ASN A 294 -14.67 -16.65 6.50
CA ASN A 294 -13.57 -15.76 6.83
C ASN A 294 -13.99 -14.72 7.88
N LEU A 295 -13.04 -14.12 8.57
CA LEU A 295 -13.27 -12.92 9.38
C LEU A 295 -12.55 -11.73 8.74
N VAL A 296 -13.01 -10.52 9.01
CA VAL A 296 -12.37 -9.30 8.52
C VAL A 296 -12.35 -8.24 9.61
N SER A 297 -11.26 -7.46 9.67
CA SER A 297 -11.09 -6.32 10.56
C SER A 297 -10.38 -5.19 9.81
N PHE A 298 -10.90 -3.98 9.92
CA PHE A 298 -10.28 -2.76 9.40
C PHE A 298 -10.81 -1.55 10.15
N CYS A 299 -10.05 -0.46 10.14
CA CYS A 299 -10.46 0.78 10.76
C CYS A 299 -11.46 1.52 9.87
N GLY A 300 -12.68 1.73 10.38
CA GLY A 300 -13.74 2.45 9.68
C GLY A 300 -14.81 2.93 10.64
N THR A 301 -15.60 3.92 10.23
CA THR A 301 -16.71 4.46 11.01
C THR A 301 -18.03 3.88 10.56
N ASP A 302 -18.89 3.45 11.49
CA ASP A 302 -20.22 2.90 11.21
C ASP A 302 -20.22 1.74 10.19
N VAL A 303 -19.17 0.90 10.23
CA VAL A 303 -19.05 -0.27 9.36
C VAL A 303 -20.21 -1.23 9.59
N ARG A 304 -20.89 -1.61 8.51
CA ARG A 304 -22.05 -2.51 8.53
C ARG A 304 -21.78 -3.72 7.66
N LYS A 305 -22.11 -4.90 8.16
CA LYS A 305 -22.19 -6.10 7.32
C LYS A 305 -23.42 -6.00 6.42
N THR A 306 -23.22 -5.99 5.10
CA THR A 306 -24.29 -5.84 4.10
C THR A 306 -24.59 -7.12 3.33
N GLY A 307 -23.70 -8.11 3.40
CA GLY A 307 -23.87 -9.41 2.76
C GLY A 307 -23.15 -10.54 3.49
N PRO A 308 -23.12 -11.76 2.93
CA PRO A 308 -22.38 -12.88 3.53
C PRO A 308 -20.89 -12.60 3.71
N THR A 309 -20.30 -11.84 2.79
CA THR A 309 -18.87 -11.50 2.74
C THR A 309 -18.57 -10.01 2.75
N THR A 310 -19.57 -9.15 2.49
CA THR A 310 -19.38 -7.72 2.29
C THR A 310 -19.66 -6.89 3.54
N PHE A 311 -18.83 -5.87 3.74
CA PHE A 311 -18.92 -4.87 4.78
C PHE A 311 -18.81 -3.49 4.14
N GLU A 312 -19.68 -2.57 4.52
CA GLU A 312 -19.75 -1.25 3.93
C GLU A 312 -19.65 -0.14 4.97
N MET A 313 -19.04 0.98 4.59
CA MET A 313 -19.18 2.26 5.30
C MET A 313 -19.43 3.39 4.31
N THR A 314 -20.13 4.41 4.78
CA THR A 314 -20.36 5.65 4.02
C THR A 314 -19.98 6.86 4.85
N ALA A 315 -19.51 7.91 4.19
CA ALA A 315 -19.27 9.22 4.79
C ALA A 315 -19.62 10.34 3.81
N THR A 316 -19.89 11.52 4.34
CA THR A 316 -20.11 12.75 3.57
C THR A 316 -19.15 13.82 4.04
N ASP A 317 -18.68 14.67 3.13
CA ASP A 317 -17.64 15.66 3.39
C ASP A 317 -16.42 14.99 4.08
N PHE A 318 -16.04 13.84 3.55
CA PHE A 318 -15.03 12.96 4.14
C PHE A 318 -13.63 13.50 3.89
N TYR A 319 -12.87 13.63 4.97
CA TYR A 319 -11.43 13.85 4.94
C TYR A 319 -10.75 12.56 5.37
N PRO A 320 -10.14 11.81 4.43
CA PRO A 320 -9.32 10.66 4.77
C PRO A 320 -8.26 11.05 5.83
N PRO A 321 -8.04 10.21 6.85
CA PRO A 321 -7.09 10.52 7.91
C PRO A 321 -5.65 10.64 7.38
N TYR A 322 -4.95 11.69 7.79
CA TYR A 322 -3.53 11.86 7.48
C TYR A 322 -2.68 10.83 8.25
N ASN A 323 -1.70 10.21 7.57
CA ASN A 323 -0.75 9.22 8.13
C ASN A 323 -1.38 7.93 8.65
N HIS A 324 -2.61 7.63 8.27
CA HIS A 324 -3.24 6.37 8.61
C HIS A 324 -3.99 5.87 7.40
N GLU A 325 -3.38 4.96 6.66
CA GLU A 325 -4.00 4.37 5.47
C GLU A 325 -4.98 3.27 5.82
N LEU A 326 -5.80 2.87 4.86
CA LEU A 326 -6.76 1.79 5.06
C LEU A 326 -6.00 0.45 5.07
N GLU A 327 -5.97 -0.18 6.22
CA GLU A 327 -5.36 -1.49 6.44
C GLU A 327 -6.44 -2.52 6.75
N ILE A 328 -6.50 -3.58 5.95
CA ILE A 328 -7.52 -4.63 6.03
C ILE A 328 -6.86 -5.96 6.39
N LEU A 329 -7.28 -6.54 7.51
CA LEU A 329 -6.95 -7.89 7.93
C LEU A 329 -8.09 -8.83 7.55
N ILE A 330 -7.79 -9.86 6.76
CA ILE A 330 -8.68 -10.99 6.49
C ILE A 330 -8.11 -12.23 7.15
N LEU A 331 -8.92 -12.92 7.95
CA LEU A 331 -8.61 -14.25 8.47
C LEU A 331 -9.25 -15.29 7.57
N ASN A 332 -8.42 -15.95 6.77
CA ASN A 332 -8.82 -16.96 5.80
C ASN A 332 -9.00 -18.30 6.49
N ARG A 333 -10.23 -18.81 6.52
CA ARG A 333 -10.55 -20.07 7.18
C ARG A 333 -9.83 -21.21 6.48
N GLN A 334 -9.01 -21.93 7.23
CA GLN A 334 -8.41 -23.18 6.77
C GLN A 334 -9.42 -24.30 6.88
N LYS A 335 -9.50 -25.14 5.83
CA LYS A 335 -10.26 -26.38 5.90
C LYS A 335 -9.55 -27.34 6.87
N PRO A 336 -10.28 -28.11 7.68
CA PRO A 336 -9.66 -29.18 8.46
C PRO A 336 -8.89 -30.11 7.51
N GLN A 337 -7.62 -30.40 7.84
CA GLN A 337 -6.84 -31.41 7.13
C GLN A 337 -7.39 -32.82 7.38
#